data_AF-A0A9E5EGP3-F1
#
_entry.id   AF-A0A9E5EGP3-F1
#
_cell.length_a   1.000
_cell.length_b   1.000
_cell.length_c   1.000
_cell.angle_alpha   90.00
_cell.angle_beta   90.00
_cell.angle_gamma   90.00
#
_symmetry.space_group_name_H-M   'P 1'
#
loop_
_entity.id
_entity.type
_entity.pdbx_description
1 polymer ?
#
loop_
_entity_poly.entity_id
_entity_poly.type
_entity_poly.pdbx_seq_one_letter_code
_entity_poly.pdbx_strand_id
1 'polypeptide(L)'
;MQILAGLGGANAPTAVEYLVIAGGGSGGSTFSANAGAGGGAAGGYRNSVSGETTGGGGSAETPLSVIAGTTYTVTIGAGGAVAAVNTNGNSGNDSVFGSITSTAGGYGGYYNNGGSGGSGGGAGYGSTGGTRTASPVQGFNGGGPNDTDQAGGGGGGAGEAGNTDGQRYGGDGLSSSITGSSVTRAGGGSSAGRYGANQGGAPASDGGGGAGAFADTQNRTAGSGTVNSGSGGGGCCSNATYTGTAGAGGSGLVVIRYASTFDLAAATTGSPTQTTTGGYHIYEFTGSGSITF
;
A
#
# COMPACT_ATOMS: atom_id res chain seq x y z
N MET A 1 -20.61 26.81 50.79
CA MET A 1 -20.73 25.49 50.11
C MET A 1 -19.90 25.59 48.85
N GLN A 2 -18.61 25.26 48.95
CA GLN A 2 -17.68 25.27 47.82
C GLN A 2 -17.87 23.93 47.12
N ILE A 3 -18.54 23.91 45.96
CA ILE A 3 -18.60 22.73 45.12
C ILE A 3 -17.21 22.58 44.49
N LEU A 4 -16.41 21.71 45.11
CA LEU A 4 -15.22 21.14 44.52
C LEU A 4 -15.67 20.24 43.37
N ALA A 5 -15.79 20.79 42.17
CA ALA A 5 -15.91 19.98 40.95
C ALA A 5 -14.61 19.18 40.83
N GLY A 6 -14.70 17.86 41.00
CA GLY A 6 -13.57 16.97 40.82
C GLY A 6 -13.01 17.11 39.42
N LEU A 7 -11.77 17.62 39.32
CA LEU A 7 -10.91 17.38 38.17
C LEU A 7 -10.48 15.90 38.23
N GLY A 8 -11.40 14.98 37.92
CA GLY A 8 -10.99 13.63 37.51
C GLY A 8 -10.25 13.80 36.19
N GLY A 9 -8.92 13.64 36.21
CA GLY A 9 -8.13 13.68 34.97
C GLY A 9 -8.68 12.65 33.99
N ALA A 10 -8.72 13.00 32.69
CA ALA A 10 -9.14 12.08 31.64
C ALA A 10 -8.35 10.76 31.74
N ASN A 11 -9.04 9.63 31.69
CA ASN A 11 -8.42 8.30 31.72
C ASN A 11 -7.93 7.94 30.32
N ALA A 12 -6.87 8.61 29.88
CA ALA A 12 -6.28 8.44 28.56
C ALA A 12 -5.26 7.27 28.54
N PRO A 13 -5.11 6.57 27.40
CA PRO A 13 -4.06 5.56 27.24
C PRO A 13 -2.65 6.19 27.31
N THR A 14 -1.65 5.41 27.70
CA THR A 14 -0.22 5.81 27.65
C THR A 14 0.50 5.29 26.40
N ALA A 15 -0.11 4.33 25.71
CA ALA A 15 0.34 3.83 24.42
C ALA A 15 -0.84 3.30 23.60
N VAL A 16 -0.70 3.33 22.28
CA VAL A 16 -1.70 2.84 21.32
C VAL A 16 -1.05 1.95 20.27
N GLU A 17 -1.77 0.93 19.84
CA GLU A 17 -1.40 0.14 18.68
C GLU A 17 -1.77 0.87 17.39
N TYR A 18 -1.00 0.64 16.32
CA TYR A 18 -1.25 1.24 15.03
C TYR A 18 -1.01 0.28 13.86
N LEU A 19 -1.66 0.61 12.75
CA LEU A 19 -1.34 0.16 11.41
C LEU A 19 -1.26 1.41 10.53
N VAL A 20 -0.08 1.71 9.99
CA VAL A 20 0.16 2.83 9.08
C VAL A 20 0.58 2.26 7.72
N ILE A 21 -0.27 2.43 6.72
CA ILE A 21 -0.01 2.01 5.34
C ILE A 21 0.11 3.27 4.47
N ALA A 22 1.23 3.41 3.75
CA ALA A 22 1.42 4.50 2.79
C ALA A 22 0.60 4.29 1.50
N GLY A 23 0.52 5.31 0.65
CA GLY A 23 -0.07 5.16 -0.68
C GLY A 23 0.79 4.25 -1.57
N GLY A 24 0.13 3.38 -2.34
CA GLY A 24 0.79 2.51 -3.32
C GLY A 24 1.20 3.27 -4.59
N GLY A 25 2.16 2.73 -5.33
CA GLY A 25 2.56 3.26 -6.64
C GLY A 25 1.64 2.83 -7.77
N SER A 26 1.60 3.59 -8.86
CA SER A 26 0.89 3.19 -10.08
C SER A 26 1.73 2.22 -10.92
N GLY A 27 1.05 1.46 -11.79
CA GLY A 27 1.73 0.68 -12.83
C GLY A 27 2.37 1.56 -13.90
N GLY A 28 3.32 1.00 -14.64
CA GLY A 28 3.89 1.61 -15.84
C GLY A 28 3.02 1.37 -17.08
N SER A 29 3.34 2.10 -18.15
CA SER A 29 2.65 1.95 -19.45
C SER A 29 3.63 1.90 -20.62
N THR A 30 3.37 0.99 -21.56
CA THR A 30 4.19 0.73 -22.76
C THR A 30 3.36 0.83 -24.03
N PHE A 31 3.89 1.44 -25.09
CA PHE A 31 3.41 1.41 -26.48
C PHE A 31 4.36 0.59 -27.35
N SER A 32 4.65 -0.64 -26.92
CA SER A 32 5.44 -1.57 -27.72
C SER A 32 4.76 -2.91 -27.73
N ALA A 33 4.58 -3.47 -28.93
CA ALA A 33 4.08 -4.83 -29.13
C ALA A 33 5.02 -5.91 -28.50
N ASN A 34 6.20 -5.51 -28.05
CA ASN A 34 7.26 -6.42 -27.62
C ASN A 34 7.75 -6.14 -26.19
N ALA A 35 7.01 -5.41 -25.36
CA ALA A 35 7.41 -5.23 -23.96
C ALA A 35 6.21 -5.01 -23.05
N GLY A 36 6.21 -5.68 -21.89
CA GLY A 36 5.33 -5.41 -20.77
C GLY A 36 5.90 -4.34 -19.82
N ALA A 37 5.02 -3.53 -19.25
CA ALA A 37 5.36 -2.58 -18.18
C ALA A 37 5.13 -3.21 -16.81
N GLY A 38 5.94 -2.79 -15.84
CA GLY A 38 5.88 -3.29 -14.46
C GLY A 38 4.64 -2.82 -13.70
N GLY A 39 4.24 -3.60 -12.70
CA GLY A 39 3.22 -3.18 -11.74
C GLY A 39 3.77 -2.22 -10.67
N GLY A 40 2.93 -1.35 -10.14
CA GLY A 40 3.28 -0.50 -9.01
C GLY A 40 3.40 -1.30 -7.72
N ALA A 41 4.18 -0.82 -6.75
CA ALA A 41 4.35 -1.46 -5.46
C ALA A 41 3.26 -1.05 -4.47
N ALA A 42 3.08 -1.86 -3.43
CA ALA A 42 2.38 -1.40 -2.24
C ALA A 42 3.15 -0.27 -1.52
N GLY A 43 2.44 0.54 -0.75
CA GLY A 43 3.03 1.43 0.24
C GLY A 43 3.66 0.65 1.40
N GLY A 44 4.54 1.32 2.15
CA GLY A 44 5.11 0.76 3.36
C GLY A 44 4.02 0.39 4.37
N TYR A 45 4.12 -0.82 4.94
CA TYR A 45 3.20 -1.38 5.91
C TYR A 45 3.89 -1.44 7.27
N ARG A 46 3.46 -0.59 8.20
CA ARG A 46 3.99 -0.54 9.56
C ARG A 46 2.93 -0.91 10.57
N ASN A 47 3.15 -1.98 11.31
CA ASN A 47 2.17 -2.58 12.21
C ASN A 47 2.77 -2.79 13.59
N SER A 48 2.02 -2.44 14.64
CA SER A 48 2.41 -2.65 16.03
C SER A 48 1.48 -3.60 16.78
N VAL A 49 0.55 -4.28 16.10
CA VAL A 49 -0.35 -5.23 16.76
C VAL A 49 0.44 -6.41 17.28
N SER A 50 0.36 -6.66 18.59
CA SER A 50 1.14 -7.72 19.22
C SER A 50 0.86 -9.09 18.61
N GLY A 51 1.92 -9.80 18.20
CA GLY A 51 1.84 -11.13 17.59
C GLY A 51 1.64 -11.14 16.07
N GLU A 52 1.46 -9.98 15.44
CA GLU A 52 1.42 -9.83 13.98
C GLU A 52 2.81 -9.45 13.41
N THR A 53 2.87 -9.30 12.09
CA THR A 53 4.08 -8.87 11.37
C THR A 53 3.95 -7.44 10.86
N THR A 54 5.10 -6.77 10.75
CA THR A 54 5.25 -5.55 9.94
C THR A 54 5.70 -5.93 8.53
N GLY A 55 5.61 -4.99 7.59
CA GLY A 55 5.94 -5.25 6.19
C GLY A 55 7.38 -5.72 6.02
N GLY A 56 7.61 -6.62 5.06
CA GLY A 56 8.95 -7.16 4.81
C GLY A 56 9.37 -8.32 5.71
N GLY A 57 8.42 -8.90 6.46
CA GLY A 57 8.60 -10.10 7.28
C GLY A 57 9.13 -9.84 8.69
N GLY A 58 9.15 -8.60 9.15
CA GLY A 58 9.57 -8.25 10.51
C GLY A 58 8.49 -8.56 11.55
N SER A 59 8.89 -8.71 12.81
CA SER A 59 7.95 -8.74 13.93
C SER A 59 7.21 -7.41 14.07
N ALA A 60 6.04 -7.42 14.73
CA ALA A 60 5.32 -6.21 15.09
C ALA A 60 6.23 -5.19 15.79
N GLU A 61 6.02 -3.93 15.42
CA GLU A 61 6.71 -2.79 16.00
C GLU A 61 6.18 -2.49 17.41
N THR A 62 6.87 -1.63 18.14
CA THR A 62 6.43 -1.19 19.47
C THR A 62 5.22 -0.25 19.34
N PRO A 63 4.15 -0.43 20.15
CA PRO A 63 3.05 0.54 20.24
C PRO A 63 3.55 1.97 20.49
N LEU A 64 2.88 2.95 19.89
CA LEU A 64 3.28 4.36 20.01
C LEU A 64 2.91 4.88 21.40
N SER A 65 3.88 5.39 22.15
CA SER A 65 3.61 6.11 23.40
C SER A 65 2.87 7.41 23.12
N VAL A 66 1.80 7.66 23.88
CA VAL A 66 0.98 8.86 23.75
C VAL A 66 0.81 9.55 25.10
N ILE A 67 0.46 10.84 25.05
CA ILE A 67 0.33 11.71 26.21
C ILE A 67 -1.07 12.33 26.17
N ALA A 68 -1.77 12.26 27.29
CA ALA A 68 -3.10 12.86 27.46
C ALA A 68 -3.11 14.34 27.05
N GLY A 69 -4.14 14.75 26.30
CA GLY A 69 -4.31 16.11 25.81
C GLY A 69 -3.36 16.51 24.67
N THR A 70 -2.46 15.63 24.23
CA THR A 70 -1.58 15.90 23.07
C THR A 70 -2.28 15.49 21.79
N THR A 71 -2.30 16.38 20.81
CA THR A 71 -2.82 16.11 19.46
C THR A 71 -1.74 15.49 18.58
N TYR A 72 -2.04 14.35 17.98
CA TYR A 72 -1.19 13.64 17.02
C TYR A 72 -1.75 13.82 15.62
N THR A 73 -0.90 14.26 14.70
CA THR A 73 -1.26 14.40 13.27
C THR A 73 -1.39 13.02 12.62
N VAL A 74 -2.41 12.89 11.77
CA VAL A 74 -2.62 11.75 10.89
C VAL A 74 -2.60 12.24 9.44
N THR A 75 -1.69 11.73 8.62
CA THR A 75 -1.65 11.99 7.18
C THR A 75 -1.89 10.71 6.42
N ILE A 76 -2.81 10.75 5.47
CA ILE A 76 -3.07 9.63 4.56
C ILE A 76 -2.40 9.92 3.22
N GLY A 77 -1.43 9.08 2.86
CA GLY A 77 -0.75 9.15 1.59
C GLY A 77 -1.69 8.83 0.43
N ALA A 78 -1.75 9.71 -0.57
CA ALA A 78 -2.44 9.41 -1.82
C ALA A 78 -1.72 8.28 -2.57
N GLY A 79 -2.48 7.50 -3.34
CA GLY A 79 -1.90 6.54 -4.28
C GLY A 79 -1.31 7.24 -5.51
N GLY A 80 -0.39 6.56 -6.19
CA GLY A 80 0.19 7.03 -7.43
C GLY A 80 -0.88 7.19 -8.51
N ALA A 81 -0.92 8.35 -9.16
CA ALA A 81 -1.87 8.61 -10.24
C ALA A 81 -1.58 7.74 -11.45
N VAL A 82 -2.61 7.48 -12.27
CA VAL A 82 -2.46 6.81 -13.57
C VAL A 82 -1.41 7.56 -14.39
N ALA A 83 -0.40 6.83 -14.85
CA ALA A 83 0.63 7.38 -15.72
C ALA A 83 0.16 7.47 -17.17
N ALA A 84 0.71 8.43 -17.91
CA ALA A 84 0.50 8.54 -19.35
C ALA A 84 1.12 7.33 -20.08
N VAL A 85 0.69 7.10 -21.32
CA VAL A 85 1.27 6.02 -22.14
C VAL A 85 2.77 6.29 -22.38
N ASN A 86 3.60 5.24 -22.40
CA ASN A 86 5.07 5.30 -22.57
C ASN A 86 5.83 5.96 -21.41
N THR A 87 5.33 5.81 -20.19
CA THR A 87 6.01 6.34 -19.02
C THR A 87 6.08 5.29 -17.93
N ASN A 88 7.08 5.45 -17.06
CA ASN A 88 7.05 4.83 -15.75
C ASN A 88 5.77 5.26 -15.02
N GLY A 89 5.35 4.44 -14.06
CA GLY A 89 4.31 4.84 -13.12
C GLY A 89 4.73 6.04 -12.25
N ASN A 90 3.82 6.46 -11.40
CA ASN A 90 4.06 7.43 -10.35
C ASN A 90 4.14 6.72 -9.00
N SER A 91 5.06 7.14 -8.13
CA SER A 91 5.06 6.71 -6.72
C SER A 91 3.81 7.24 -6.01
N GLY A 92 3.41 6.57 -4.92
CA GLY A 92 2.42 7.12 -4.00
C GLY A 92 2.99 8.25 -3.13
N ASN A 93 2.27 8.55 -2.04
CA ASN A 93 2.73 9.44 -0.99
C ASN A 93 2.81 8.72 0.37
N ASP A 94 3.62 9.26 1.27
CA ASP A 94 3.81 8.73 2.61
C ASP A 94 2.53 8.90 3.45
N SER A 95 2.33 7.97 4.38
CA SER A 95 1.33 8.11 5.46
C SER A 95 2.04 8.33 6.79
N VAL A 96 1.44 9.12 7.68
CA VAL A 96 2.03 9.50 8.97
C VAL A 96 1.03 9.35 10.10
N PHE A 97 1.44 8.78 11.22
CA PHE A 97 0.76 8.87 12.51
C PHE A 97 1.76 9.26 13.60
N GLY A 98 1.66 10.50 14.10
CA GLY A 98 2.63 11.02 15.07
C GLY A 98 4.06 10.95 14.50
N SER A 99 4.95 10.20 15.15
CA SER A 99 6.32 9.97 14.69
C SER A 99 6.49 8.78 13.73
N ILE A 100 5.42 8.01 13.47
CA ILE A 100 5.46 6.85 12.59
C ILE A 100 5.21 7.30 11.16
N THR A 101 6.24 7.22 10.32
CA THR A 101 6.13 7.44 8.87
C THR A 101 6.24 6.10 8.15
N SER A 102 5.28 5.83 7.27
CA SER A 102 5.35 4.76 6.27
C SER A 102 5.65 5.36 4.91
N THR A 103 6.68 4.82 4.24
CA THR A 103 7.18 5.32 2.95
C THR A 103 6.28 4.88 1.82
N ALA A 104 6.00 5.78 0.87
CA ALA A 104 5.23 5.53 -0.34
C ALA A 104 5.73 4.32 -1.15
N GLY A 105 4.80 3.69 -1.87
CA GLY A 105 5.13 2.60 -2.80
C GLY A 105 5.86 3.09 -4.04
N GLY A 106 6.80 2.29 -4.53
CA GLY A 106 7.52 2.54 -5.77
C GLY A 106 6.65 2.35 -7.01
N TYR A 107 6.97 3.05 -8.10
CA TYR A 107 6.26 2.95 -9.37
C TYR A 107 6.66 1.73 -10.21
N GLY A 108 5.76 1.29 -11.11
CA GLY A 108 6.09 0.29 -12.14
C GLY A 108 6.92 0.87 -13.30
N GLY A 109 7.93 0.13 -13.77
CA GLY A 109 8.85 0.59 -14.82
C GLY A 109 8.37 0.37 -16.27
N TYR A 110 8.85 1.22 -17.19
CA TYR A 110 8.72 1.09 -18.65
C TYR A 110 10.12 1.09 -19.27
N TYR A 111 10.64 -0.06 -19.74
CA TYR A 111 12.06 -0.22 -20.15
C TYR A 111 13.08 0.36 -19.15
N ASN A 112 12.68 0.42 -17.89
CA ASN A 112 13.44 0.99 -16.79
C ASN A 112 13.21 0.14 -15.55
N ASN A 113 14.09 0.34 -14.58
CA ASN A 113 13.92 -0.28 -13.27
C ASN A 113 12.61 0.18 -12.63
N GLY A 114 12.02 -0.69 -11.81
CA GLY A 114 10.95 -0.29 -10.93
C GLY A 114 11.42 0.79 -9.94
N GLY A 115 10.53 1.69 -9.55
CA GLY A 115 10.83 2.71 -8.54
C GLY A 115 11.05 2.07 -7.18
N SER A 116 11.98 2.61 -6.40
CA SER A 116 12.14 2.23 -4.99
C SER A 116 11.03 2.87 -4.13
N GLY A 117 10.75 2.28 -2.96
CA GLY A 117 9.71 2.77 -2.05
C GLY A 117 9.65 1.98 -0.74
N GLY A 118 8.57 2.11 0.02
CA GLY A 118 8.26 1.22 1.16
C GLY A 118 8.31 -0.25 0.71
N SER A 119 7.60 -0.55 -0.37
CA SER A 119 7.87 -1.67 -1.27
C SER A 119 8.41 -1.18 -2.62
N GLY A 120 9.18 -2.02 -3.28
CA GLY A 120 9.77 -1.73 -4.59
C GLY A 120 8.82 -2.05 -5.75
N GLY A 121 8.79 -1.19 -6.76
CA GLY A 121 7.95 -1.36 -7.95
C GLY A 121 8.47 -2.43 -8.90
N GLY A 122 7.59 -2.95 -9.74
CA GLY A 122 7.94 -3.95 -10.73
C GLY A 122 8.77 -3.39 -11.88
N ALA A 123 9.69 -4.19 -12.41
CA ALA A 123 10.52 -3.79 -13.54
C ALA A 123 9.73 -3.62 -14.84
N GLY A 124 10.18 -2.73 -15.72
CA GLY A 124 9.90 -2.86 -17.14
C GLY A 124 10.73 -3.98 -17.79
N TYR A 125 10.40 -4.37 -19.01
CA TYR A 125 11.18 -5.34 -19.78
C TYR A 125 12.69 -5.02 -19.78
N GLY A 126 13.52 -6.06 -19.55
CA GLY A 126 14.99 -5.98 -19.58
C GLY A 126 15.64 -5.18 -18.44
N SER A 127 14.87 -4.81 -17.41
CA SER A 127 15.32 -3.96 -16.28
C SER A 127 15.12 -4.67 -14.94
N THR A 128 15.62 -4.14 -13.83
CA THR A 128 15.47 -4.78 -12.51
C THR A 128 14.27 -4.25 -11.71
N GLY A 129 13.77 -5.07 -10.78
CA GLY A 129 12.74 -4.63 -9.85
C GLY A 129 13.27 -3.52 -8.93
N GLY A 130 12.38 -2.62 -8.52
CA GLY A 130 12.68 -1.59 -7.53
C GLY A 130 12.98 -2.19 -6.16
N THR A 131 13.74 -1.46 -5.35
CA THR A 131 14.14 -1.90 -4.01
C THR A 131 13.20 -1.35 -2.94
N ARG A 132 12.96 -2.14 -1.88
CA ARG A 132 12.29 -1.69 -0.66
C ARG A 132 13.15 -0.73 0.16
N THR A 133 12.52 -0.02 1.09
CA THR A 133 13.19 0.76 2.12
C THR A 133 13.91 -0.20 3.09
N ALA A 134 15.16 0.12 3.43
CA ALA A 134 16.01 -0.75 4.24
C ALA A 134 15.89 -0.52 5.75
N SER A 135 15.51 0.69 6.19
CA SER A 135 15.37 1.00 7.61
C SER A 135 14.32 2.11 7.87
N PRO A 136 13.25 1.81 8.64
CA PRO A 136 12.82 0.46 8.95
C PRO A 136 12.42 -0.27 7.67
N VAL A 137 12.45 -1.61 7.70
CA VAL A 137 11.90 -2.43 6.62
C VAL A 137 10.37 -2.37 6.69
N GLN A 138 9.70 -2.10 5.57
CA GLN A 138 8.25 -1.86 5.53
C GLN A 138 7.54 -2.60 4.39
N GLY A 139 8.24 -3.47 3.67
CA GLY A 139 7.73 -4.10 2.46
C GLY A 139 8.75 -5.02 1.81
N PHE A 140 8.52 -5.39 0.56
CA PHE A 140 9.43 -6.24 -0.23
C PHE A 140 9.85 -5.59 -1.54
N ASN A 141 10.88 -6.15 -2.18
CA ASN A 141 11.35 -5.69 -3.49
C ASN A 141 10.34 -6.02 -4.58
N GLY A 142 10.38 -5.26 -5.67
CA GLY A 142 9.65 -5.59 -6.88
C GLY A 142 10.30 -6.75 -7.63
N GLY A 143 9.50 -7.42 -8.46
CA GLY A 143 9.95 -8.47 -9.36
C GLY A 143 10.75 -7.90 -10.53
N GLY A 144 11.76 -8.67 -10.95
CA GLY A 144 12.51 -8.45 -12.18
C GLY A 144 11.75 -8.91 -13.44
N PRO A 145 12.37 -8.78 -14.61
CA PRO A 145 11.77 -9.17 -15.88
C PRO A 145 11.85 -10.68 -16.04
N ASN A 146 11.10 -11.22 -17.00
CA ASN A 146 11.39 -12.54 -17.56
C ASN A 146 11.84 -12.38 -19.01
N ASP A 147 13.09 -12.77 -19.27
CA ASP A 147 13.71 -12.68 -20.60
C ASP A 147 12.99 -13.55 -21.65
N THR A 148 12.28 -14.60 -21.25
CA THR A 148 11.60 -15.49 -22.21
C THR A 148 10.30 -14.88 -22.75
N ASP A 149 9.64 -14.01 -21.99
CA ASP A 149 8.28 -13.54 -22.29
C ASP A 149 8.18 -12.05 -22.63
N GLN A 150 9.29 -11.31 -22.55
CA GLN A 150 9.32 -9.86 -22.73
C GLN A 150 8.32 -9.10 -21.82
N ALA A 151 8.03 -9.68 -20.64
CA ALA A 151 7.10 -9.12 -19.68
C ALA A 151 7.84 -8.25 -18.65
N GLY A 152 7.08 -7.34 -18.02
CA GLY A 152 7.53 -6.66 -16.81
C GLY A 152 7.55 -7.60 -15.59
N GLY A 153 7.96 -7.05 -14.46
CA GLY A 153 7.83 -7.71 -13.15
C GLY A 153 6.65 -7.13 -12.35
N GLY A 154 6.08 -7.93 -11.44
CA GLY A 154 5.09 -7.42 -10.49
C GLY A 154 5.74 -6.54 -9.41
N GLY A 155 4.97 -5.63 -8.82
CA GLY A 155 5.42 -4.82 -7.68
C GLY A 155 5.48 -5.64 -6.39
N GLY A 156 6.36 -5.26 -5.47
CA GLY A 156 6.44 -5.88 -4.16
C GLY A 156 5.23 -5.54 -3.29
N GLY A 157 4.77 -6.52 -2.53
CA GLY A 157 3.75 -6.34 -1.51
C GLY A 157 4.34 -6.12 -0.12
N ALA A 158 3.48 -6.06 0.89
CA ALA A 158 3.90 -6.05 2.29
C ALA A 158 4.33 -7.44 2.79
N GLY A 159 3.75 -8.51 2.22
CA GLY A 159 3.92 -9.90 2.63
C GLY A 159 4.99 -10.66 1.86
N GLU A 160 5.28 -10.26 0.62
CA GLU A 160 6.32 -10.89 -0.20
C GLU A 160 6.76 -10.03 -1.39
N ALA A 161 7.87 -10.45 -2.03
CA ALA A 161 8.39 -9.82 -3.23
C ALA A 161 7.50 -10.08 -4.45
N GLY A 162 7.57 -9.20 -5.44
CA GLY A 162 6.92 -9.45 -6.73
C GLY A 162 7.50 -10.68 -7.43
N ASN A 163 6.66 -11.39 -8.18
CA ASN A 163 6.93 -12.63 -8.90
C ASN A 163 7.09 -13.91 -8.04
N THR A 164 6.84 -13.88 -6.73
CA THR A 164 6.96 -15.09 -5.87
C THR A 164 5.98 -16.19 -6.28
N ASP A 165 4.69 -15.84 -6.42
CA ASP A 165 3.61 -16.75 -6.79
C ASP A 165 3.53 -17.08 -8.28
N GLY A 166 4.36 -16.42 -9.09
CA GLY A 166 4.41 -16.61 -10.52
C GLY A 166 4.94 -15.38 -11.22
N GLN A 167 5.50 -15.59 -12.41
CA GLN A 167 6.05 -14.49 -13.18
C GLN A 167 4.96 -13.46 -13.50
N ARG A 168 5.28 -12.17 -13.25
CA ARG A 168 4.44 -10.96 -13.40
C ARG A 168 3.54 -10.63 -12.22
N TYR A 169 3.38 -11.53 -11.27
CA TYR A 169 2.42 -11.39 -10.18
C TYR A 169 2.94 -10.34 -9.20
N GLY A 170 2.07 -9.43 -8.77
CA GLY A 170 2.36 -8.57 -7.64
C GLY A 170 2.52 -9.41 -6.38
N GLY A 171 3.39 -8.98 -5.46
CA GLY A 171 3.56 -9.65 -4.18
C GLY A 171 2.36 -9.42 -3.27
N ASP A 172 2.04 -10.40 -2.44
CA ASP A 172 0.89 -10.34 -1.54
C ASP A 172 1.02 -9.31 -0.41
N GLY A 173 -0.15 -8.92 0.10
CA GLY A 173 -0.31 -8.08 1.27
C GLY A 173 -0.08 -8.80 2.60
N LEU A 174 -0.33 -8.08 3.70
CA LEU A 174 -0.35 -8.64 5.05
C LEU A 174 -1.72 -8.46 5.70
N SER A 175 -2.12 -9.45 6.49
CA SER A 175 -3.36 -9.44 7.25
C SER A 175 -3.13 -8.87 8.65
N SER A 176 -4.02 -7.97 9.07
CA SER A 176 -4.05 -7.46 10.44
C SER A 176 -5.46 -7.49 11.01
N SER A 177 -5.56 -7.86 12.27
CA SER A 177 -6.77 -7.85 13.09
C SER A 177 -7.07 -6.50 13.74
N ILE A 178 -6.30 -5.45 13.42
CA ILE A 178 -6.40 -4.15 14.09
C ILE A 178 -7.80 -3.53 14.05
N THR A 179 -8.59 -3.83 13.03
CA THR A 179 -9.99 -3.37 12.88
C THR A 179 -11.01 -4.23 13.65
N GLY A 180 -10.56 -5.18 14.48
CA GLY A 180 -11.41 -6.14 15.20
C GLY A 180 -11.70 -7.43 14.41
N SER A 181 -11.26 -7.49 13.15
CA SER A 181 -11.27 -8.67 12.29
C SER A 181 -10.08 -8.63 11.34
N SER A 182 -9.60 -9.80 10.90
CA SER A 182 -8.45 -9.91 10.01
C SER A 182 -8.77 -9.42 8.60
N VAL A 183 -8.02 -8.43 8.12
CA VAL A 183 -8.17 -7.89 6.76
C VAL A 183 -6.79 -7.75 6.11
N THR A 184 -6.63 -8.35 4.93
CA THR A 184 -5.40 -8.28 4.13
C THR A 184 -5.35 -6.99 3.31
N ARG A 185 -4.23 -6.27 3.37
CA ARG A 185 -3.99 -5.00 2.66
C ARG A 185 -2.55 -4.91 2.15
N ALA A 186 -2.24 -3.89 1.36
CA ALA A 186 -0.90 -3.58 0.83
C ALA A 186 -0.34 -4.68 -0.09
N GLY A 187 -1.16 -5.15 -1.03
CA GLY A 187 -0.73 -6.00 -2.14
C GLY A 187 -0.06 -5.19 -3.26
N GLY A 188 0.93 -5.77 -3.92
CA GLY A 188 1.61 -5.20 -5.09
C GLY A 188 0.79 -5.33 -6.37
N GLY A 189 0.98 -4.43 -7.32
CA GLY A 189 0.35 -4.51 -8.63
C GLY A 189 1.04 -5.54 -9.53
N SER A 190 0.25 -6.27 -10.30
CA SER A 190 0.74 -7.21 -11.32
C SER A 190 1.13 -6.49 -12.61
N SER A 191 2.07 -7.05 -13.37
CA SER A 191 2.53 -6.46 -14.64
C SER A 191 1.75 -6.93 -15.85
N ALA A 192 1.87 -6.17 -16.95
CA ALA A 192 1.30 -6.55 -18.23
C ALA A 192 2.11 -7.69 -18.89
N GLY A 193 1.39 -8.57 -19.61
CA GLY A 193 2.01 -9.51 -20.55
C GLY A 193 2.48 -8.84 -21.85
N ARG A 194 3.33 -9.54 -22.59
CA ARG A 194 3.72 -9.15 -23.95
C ARG A 194 2.55 -9.29 -24.92
N TYR A 195 2.42 -8.35 -25.84
CA TYR A 195 1.43 -8.38 -26.91
C TYR A 195 1.66 -9.56 -27.87
N GLY A 196 0.58 -10.24 -28.28
CA GLY A 196 0.61 -11.33 -29.27
C GLY A 196 1.16 -12.66 -28.76
N ALA A 197 1.70 -12.71 -27.54
CA ALA A 197 1.80 -13.96 -26.81
C ALA A 197 0.41 -14.19 -26.19
N ASN A 198 -0.27 -15.30 -26.48
CA ASN A 198 -1.59 -15.66 -25.92
C ASN A 198 -1.53 -15.86 -24.39
N GLN A 199 -1.17 -14.81 -23.67
CA GLN A 199 -0.95 -14.78 -22.24
C GLN A 199 -2.02 -13.88 -21.63
N GLY A 200 -2.75 -14.43 -20.65
CA GLY A 200 -3.66 -13.63 -19.84
C GLY A 200 -2.93 -12.53 -19.08
N GLY A 201 -3.67 -11.50 -18.66
CA GLY A 201 -3.19 -10.57 -17.66
C GLY A 201 -2.90 -11.32 -16.36
N ALA A 202 -1.79 -10.99 -15.72
CA ALA A 202 -1.50 -11.56 -14.40
C ALA A 202 -2.59 -11.09 -13.41
N PRO A 203 -3.12 -11.99 -12.57
CA PRO A 203 -4.23 -11.69 -11.67
C PRO A 203 -3.84 -10.63 -10.64
N ALA A 204 -4.84 -10.07 -9.96
CA ALA A 204 -4.62 -9.26 -8.77
C ALA A 204 -3.95 -10.10 -7.66
N SER A 205 -3.07 -9.48 -6.88
CA SER A 205 -2.47 -10.12 -5.70
C SER A 205 -3.42 -10.04 -4.50
N ASP A 206 -3.15 -10.85 -3.48
CA ASP A 206 -3.83 -10.70 -2.21
C ASP A 206 -3.51 -9.34 -1.58
N GLY A 207 -4.48 -8.78 -0.85
CA GLY A 207 -4.39 -7.43 -0.32
C GLY A 207 -4.73 -6.33 -1.33
N GLY A 208 -5.33 -6.67 -2.48
CA GLY A 208 -5.98 -5.71 -3.37
C GLY A 208 -5.04 -5.04 -4.38
N GLY A 209 -3.97 -5.72 -4.78
CA GLY A 209 -3.11 -5.28 -5.87
C GLY A 209 -3.86 -5.24 -7.21
N GLY A 210 -3.52 -4.29 -8.07
CA GLY A 210 -4.12 -4.18 -9.39
C GLY A 210 -3.67 -5.31 -10.33
N ALA A 211 -4.61 -5.98 -11.01
CA ALA A 211 -4.28 -6.96 -12.05
C ALA A 211 -3.56 -6.31 -13.25
N GLY A 212 -2.65 -7.03 -13.90
CA GLY A 212 -2.00 -6.57 -15.12
C GLY A 212 -2.95 -6.58 -16.32
N ALA A 213 -2.73 -5.69 -17.29
CA ALA A 213 -3.57 -5.67 -18.49
C ALA A 213 -3.44 -6.95 -19.34
N PHE A 214 -4.56 -7.39 -19.91
CA PHE A 214 -4.59 -8.46 -20.90
C PHE A 214 -4.01 -7.98 -22.24
N ALA A 215 -3.23 -8.83 -22.89
CA ALA A 215 -2.52 -8.51 -24.12
C ALA A 215 -3.37 -8.60 -25.40
N ASP A 216 -4.51 -9.32 -25.38
CA ASP A 216 -5.23 -9.79 -26.59
C ASP A 216 -6.68 -9.27 -26.73
N THR A 217 -7.16 -8.39 -25.84
CA THR A 217 -8.51 -7.81 -25.97
C THR A 217 -8.47 -6.33 -26.32
N GLN A 218 -9.53 -5.84 -26.97
CA GLN A 218 -9.66 -4.44 -27.41
C GLN A 218 -9.65 -3.42 -26.26
N ASN A 219 -9.75 -3.88 -25.00
CA ASN A 219 -9.72 -3.05 -23.80
C ASN A 219 -8.55 -3.46 -22.89
N ARG A 220 -7.46 -2.68 -22.93
CA ARG A 220 -6.16 -2.99 -22.30
C ARG A 220 -5.95 -2.25 -20.98
N THR A 221 -7.03 -2.08 -20.23
CA THR A 221 -7.01 -1.37 -18.95
C THR A 221 -6.50 -2.30 -17.85
N ALA A 222 -5.45 -1.89 -17.15
CA ALA A 222 -4.97 -2.61 -15.98
C ALA A 222 -5.84 -2.29 -14.74
N GLY A 223 -5.88 -3.21 -13.79
CA GLY A 223 -6.57 -3.00 -12.53
C GLY A 223 -5.87 -1.93 -11.68
N SER A 224 -6.65 -1.06 -11.02
CA SER A 224 -6.10 -0.16 -10.00
C SER A 224 -5.96 -0.89 -8.67
N GLY A 225 -5.04 -0.42 -7.83
CA GLY A 225 -4.97 -0.88 -6.44
C GLY A 225 -6.22 -0.47 -5.67
N THR A 226 -6.64 -1.30 -4.72
CA THR A 226 -7.78 -1.01 -3.85
C THR A 226 -7.53 0.30 -3.07
N VAL A 227 -8.54 1.16 -3.01
CA VAL A 227 -8.47 2.43 -2.26
C VAL A 227 -8.43 2.14 -0.76
N ASN A 228 -7.67 2.92 0.01
CA ASN A 228 -7.49 2.77 1.46
C ASN A 228 -6.84 1.44 1.88
N SER A 229 -6.02 0.84 1.01
CA SER A 229 -5.23 -0.35 1.32
C SER A 229 -3.74 -0.19 1.04
N GLY A 230 -3.32 0.95 0.48
CA GLY A 230 -1.95 1.21 0.05
C GLY A 230 -1.47 0.31 -1.08
N SER A 231 -2.37 -0.32 -1.82
CA SER A 231 -2.00 -1.36 -2.80
C SER A 231 -1.49 -0.77 -4.12
N GLY A 232 -0.63 -1.50 -4.81
CA GLY A 232 -0.05 -1.09 -6.08
C GLY A 232 -1.01 -1.23 -7.27
N GLY A 233 -0.88 -0.37 -8.27
CA GLY A 233 -1.64 -0.45 -9.53
C GLY A 233 -1.01 -1.39 -10.56
N GLY A 234 -1.83 -2.02 -11.39
CA GLY A 234 -1.37 -2.95 -12.42
C GLY A 234 -0.66 -2.26 -13.59
N GLY A 235 0.35 -2.91 -14.15
CA GLY A 235 1.02 -2.47 -15.38
C GLY A 235 0.13 -2.69 -16.61
N CYS A 236 0.23 -1.82 -17.60
CA CYS A 236 -0.51 -1.96 -18.85
C CYS A 236 0.40 -2.10 -20.07
N CYS A 237 -0.20 -2.48 -21.21
CA CYS A 237 0.43 -2.47 -22.51
C CYS A 237 -0.51 -1.87 -23.56
N SER A 238 0.05 -1.18 -24.56
CA SER A 238 -0.63 -0.49 -25.66
C SER A 238 0.04 -0.82 -27.00
N ASN A 239 -0.69 -0.63 -28.10
CA ASN A 239 -0.13 -0.69 -29.45
C ASN A 239 -0.78 0.37 -30.37
N ALA A 240 -0.40 0.37 -31.65
CA ALA A 240 -0.91 1.31 -32.65
C ALA A 240 -2.44 1.27 -32.87
N THR A 241 -3.12 0.21 -32.45
CA THR A 241 -4.56 0.01 -32.64
C THR A 241 -5.36 0.22 -31.36
N TYR A 242 -4.77 -0.08 -30.20
CA TYR A 242 -5.44 -0.09 -28.90
C TYR A 242 -4.58 0.60 -27.84
N THR A 243 -5.15 1.63 -27.21
CA THR A 243 -4.55 2.34 -26.08
C THR A 243 -5.00 1.70 -24.76
N GLY A 244 -4.04 1.31 -23.93
CA GLY A 244 -4.27 0.85 -22.55
C GLY A 244 -3.83 1.88 -21.53
N THR A 245 -4.47 1.87 -20.37
CA THR A 245 -4.11 2.70 -19.22
C THR A 245 -3.62 1.83 -18.08
N ALA A 246 -2.58 2.30 -17.39
CA ALA A 246 -2.07 1.64 -16.20
C ALA A 246 -3.04 1.82 -15.04
N GLY A 247 -2.99 0.92 -14.06
CA GLY A 247 -3.73 1.06 -12.82
C GLY A 247 -3.13 2.14 -11.94
N ALA A 248 -3.97 2.94 -11.31
CA ALA A 248 -3.56 3.81 -10.22
C ALA A 248 -3.19 2.99 -8.97
N GLY A 249 -2.35 3.54 -8.11
CA GLY A 249 -2.13 3.02 -6.77
C GLY A 249 -3.30 3.37 -5.83
N GLY A 250 -3.52 2.54 -4.82
CA GLY A 250 -4.46 2.80 -3.74
C GLY A 250 -3.92 3.83 -2.75
N SER A 251 -4.81 4.66 -2.20
CA SER A 251 -4.49 5.50 -1.04
C SER A 251 -4.09 4.65 0.16
N GLY A 252 -3.30 5.23 1.05
CA GLY A 252 -2.92 4.67 2.33
C GLY A 252 -4.08 4.58 3.33
N LEU A 253 -3.74 4.13 4.53
CA LEU A 253 -4.66 3.93 5.64
C LEU A 253 -3.91 4.15 6.96
N VAL A 254 -4.57 4.74 7.95
CA VAL A 254 -4.08 4.72 9.34
C VAL A 254 -5.18 4.17 10.23
N VAL A 255 -4.87 3.10 10.97
CA VAL A 255 -5.75 2.57 12.02
C VAL A 255 -5.04 2.70 13.36
N ILE A 256 -5.76 3.20 14.36
CA ILE A 256 -5.26 3.38 15.73
C ILE A 256 -6.19 2.60 16.66
N ARG A 257 -5.62 1.83 17.59
CA ARG A 257 -6.37 1.00 18.53
C ARG A 257 -5.81 1.08 19.94
N TYR A 258 -6.70 1.13 20.94
CA TYR A 258 -6.33 1.01 22.36
C TYR A 258 -7.49 0.45 23.19
N ALA A 259 -7.20 -0.07 24.38
CA ALA A 259 -8.18 -0.77 25.20
C ALA A 259 -9.38 0.11 25.55
N SER A 260 -10.58 -0.46 25.50
CA SER A 260 -11.84 0.26 25.80
C SER A 260 -12.09 0.50 27.29
N THR A 261 -11.09 0.20 28.14
CA THR A 261 -11.05 0.59 29.54
C THR A 261 -10.57 2.03 29.73
N PHE A 262 -9.92 2.61 28.71
CA PHE A 262 -9.61 4.03 28.64
C PHE A 262 -10.78 4.79 28.01
N ASP A 263 -10.80 6.10 28.19
CA ASP A 263 -11.82 6.96 27.58
C ASP A 263 -11.66 7.01 26.05
N LEU A 264 -12.75 7.32 25.35
CA LEU A 264 -12.69 7.69 23.93
C LEU A 264 -11.78 8.91 23.75
N ALA A 265 -11.12 9.00 22.59
CA ALA A 265 -10.25 10.12 22.25
C ALA A 265 -11.01 11.44 22.41
N ALA A 266 -10.40 12.38 23.13
CA ALA A 266 -10.97 13.68 23.46
C ALA A 266 -11.41 14.48 22.22
N ALA A 267 -10.71 14.34 21.09
CA ALA A 267 -11.09 14.98 19.82
C ALA A 267 -10.47 14.28 18.61
N THR A 268 -11.17 14.35 17.47
CA THR A 268 -10.63 13.96 16.16
C THR A 268 -10.94 15.01 15.10
N THR A 269 -10.11 15.07 14.05
CA THR A 269 -10.40 15.79 12.80
C THR A 269 -10.22 14.82 11.62
N GLY A 270 -10.71 15.16 10.43
CA GLY A 270 -10.63 14.27 9.25
C GLY A 270 -11.68 13.15 9.23
N SER A 271 -12.66 13.19 10.14
CA SER A 271 -13.81 12.29 10.20
C SER A 271 -13.45 10.79 10.17
N PRO A 272 -12.58 10.31 11.07
CA PRO A 272 -12.28 8.88 11.14
C PRO A 272 -13.52 8.08 11.51
N THR A 273 -13.60 6.85 11.01
CA THR A 273 -14.60 5.89 11.48
C THR A 273 -14.18 5.41 12.87
N GLN A 274 -15.03 5.65 13.88
CA GLN A 274 -14.81 5.19 15.25
C GLN A 274 -15.67 3.95 15.53
N THR A 275 -15.05 2.89 16.03
CA THR A 275 -15.77 1.70 16.51
C THR A 275 -15.25 1.27 17.89
N THR A 276 -16.12 0.63 18.66
CA THR A 276 -15.75 -0.02 19.93
C THR A 276 -16.15 -1.48 19.85
N THR A 277 -15.18 -2.38 19.75
CA THR A 277 -15.42 -3.82 19.59
C THR A 277 -14.21 -4.61 20.10
N GLY A 278 -14.42 -5.86 20.49
CA GLY A 278 -13.35 -6.75 20.94
C GLY A 278 -12.56 -6.26 22.16
N GLY A 279 -13.12 -5.34 22.96
CA GLY A 279 -12.43 -4.73 24.10
C GLY A 279 -11.53 -3.53 23.74
N TYR A 280 -11.69 -2.96 22.54
CA TYR A 280 -10.88 -1.84 22.07
C TYR A 280 -11.72 -0.69 21.51
N HIS A 281 -11.22 0.53 21.66
CA HIS A 281 -11.56 1.67 20.82
C HIS A 281 -10.66 1.68 19.58
N ILE A 282 -11.27 1.83 18.41
CA ILE A 282 -10.60 1.77 17.11
C ILE A 282 -10.98 3.02 16.31
N TYR A 283 -9.98 3.66 15.72
CA TYR A 283 -10.13 4.83 14.84
C TYR A 283 -9.47 4.54 13.50
N GLU A 284 -10.26 4.52 12.43
CA GLU A 284 -9.80 4.29 11.06
C GLU A 284 -9.86 5.58 10.24
N PHE A 285 -8.69 6.06 9.82
CA PHE A 285 -8.51 7.25 9.01
C PHE A 285 -8.26 6.87 7.56
N THR A 286 -9.20 7.25 6.69
CA THR A 286 -9.07 7.18 5.22
C THR A 286 -8.88 8.57 4.58
N GLY A 287 -8.94 9.63 5.41
CA GLY A 287 -8.53 10.99 5.09
C GLY A 287 -7.64 11.57 6.19
N SER A 288 -6.82 12.56 5.83
CA SER A 288 -5.90 13.22 6.78
C SER A 288 -6.66 14.01 7.86
N GLY A 289 -6.07 14.07 9.04
CA GLY A 289 -6.67 14.71 10.21
C GLY A 289 -5.77 14.61 11.44
N SER A 290 -6.39 14.37 12.59
CA SER A 290 -5.69 14.29 13.87
C SER A 290 -6.52 13.55 14.91
N ILE A 291 -5.84 13.11 15.97
CA ILE A 291 -6.46 12.52 17.16
C ILE A 291 -5.82 13.12 18.41
N THR A 292 -6.65 13.39 19.43
CA THR A 292 -6.21 13.84 20.77
C THR A 292 -6.74 12.85 21.77
N PHE A 293 -5.86 12.26 22.60
CA PHE A 293 -6.22 11.27 23.61
C PHE A 293 -6.62 11.92 24.93
#